data_AF-A0A7S0Y0A9-F1
#
_entry.id   AF-A0A7S0Y0A9-F1
#
_cell.length_a   1.000
_cell.length_b   1.000
_cell.length_c   1.000
_cell.angle_alpha   90.00
_cell.angle_beta   90.00
_cell.angle_gamma   90.00
#
_symmetry.space_group_name_H-M   'P 1'
#
loop_
_entity.id
_entity.type
_entity.pdbx_description
1 polymer ?
#
loop_
_entity_poly.entity_id
_entity_poly.type
_entity_poly.pdbx_seq_one_letter_code
_entity_poly.pdbx_strand_id
1 'polypeptide(L)'
;LLLEAIKRCRVRRAGKEVCSADEWFLSDSSGGKVCNKGREALTVCLVGDPNMGKSSVMNSIFGQKMVSSSRTPGHTKHIQTHFLTQSVCFCDSPGIVSPQTGVPKSYQALFGSYPIAQLREPYSAVRHIAEACQPPLQDLYRLDAPEGGVWSPIVLCERLAVKKGMVSKGGRPDTYRAANMLLREALSGGKICMCYGPPGWAARDLPIEAGDDSDDDDEHESQQEEEEE
;
A
#
# COMPACT_ATOMS: atom_id res chain seq x y z
N LEU A 1 -1.51 -26.23 -4.12
CA LEU A 1 -0.88 -25.29 -5.08
C LEU A 1 0.23 -24.47 -4.42
N LEU A 2 -0.03 -23.67 -3.37
CA LEU A 2 1.01 -22.86 -2.72
C LEU A 2 2.15 -23.71 -2.11
N LEU A 3 1.83 -24.72 -1.31
CA LEU A 3 2.83 -25.65 -0.75
C LEU A 3 3.64 -26.36 -1.84
N GLU A 4 2.98 -26.75 -2.93
CA GLU A 4 3.63 -27.41 -4.07
C GLU A 4 4.52 -26.44 -4.87
N ALA A 5 4.14 -25.16 -4.93
CA ALA A 5 4.92 -24.10 -5.56
C ALA A 5 6.12 -23.70 -4.68
N ILE A 6 5.97 -23.69 -3.35
CA ILE A 6 7.07 -23.51 -2.38
C ILE A 6 8.08 -24.64 -2.55
N LYS A 7 7.61 -25.91 -2.62
CA LYS A 7 8.47 -27.09 -2.85
C LYS A 7 9.25 -27.05 -4.17
N ARG A 8 8.78 -26.32 -5.18
CA ARG A 8 9.42 -26.18 -6.50
C ARG A 8 10.27 -24.90 -6.64
N CYS A 9 10.31 -24.04 -5.62
CA CYS A 9 10.99 -22.76 -5.73
C CYS A 9 12.51 -22.95 -5.73
N ARG A 10 13.19 -22.37 -6.73
CA ARG A 10 14.65 -22.37 -6.84
C ARG A 10 15.22 -21.15 -6.13
N VAL A 11 16.29 -21.33 -5.37
CA VAL A 11 16.84 -20.25 -4.54
C VAL A 11 17.87 -19.42 -5.30
N ARG A 12 17.80 -18.09 -5.16
CA ARG A 12 18.70 -17.15 -5.82
C ARG A 12 19.46 -16.31 -4.79
N ARG A 13 20.74 -16.05 -5.05
CA ARG A 13 21.58 -15.15 -4.24
C ARG A 13 22.06 -14.00 -5.13
N ALA A 14 21.77 -12.76 -4.73
CA ALA A 14 22.29 -11.52 -5.34
C ALA A 14 22.38 -11.55 -6.89
N GLY A 15 21.28 -11.90 -7.58
CA GLY A 15 21.19 -11.85 -9.04
C GLY A 15 21.88 -12.99 -9.81
N LYS A 16 22.55 -13.94 -9.16
CA LYS A 16 23.07 -15.17 -9.81
C LYS A 16 22.13 -16.35 -9.59
N GLU A 17 21.85 -17.08 -10.67
CA GLU A 17 21.12 -18.33 -10.64
C GLU A 17 22.06 -19.41 -10.07
N VAL A 18 21.75 -19.94 -8.89
CA VAL A 18 22.55 -21.04 -8.31
C VAL A 18 21.99 -22.34 -8.90
N CYS A 19 22.61 -22.79 -9.98
CA CYS A 19 22.56 -24.19 -10.38
C CYS A 19 23.50 -25.00 -9.48
N SER A 20 22.97 -26.08 -8.94
CA SER A 20 23.60 -27.09 -8.07
C SER A 20 24.12 -26.64 -6.70
N ALA A 21 23.94 -27.51 -5.73
CA ALA A 21 24.32 -27.37 -4.33
C ALA A 21 25.84 -27.46 -4.08
N ASP A 22 26.69 -27.28 -5.10
CA ASP A 22 28.09 -27.71 -5.05
C ASP A 22 29.13 -26.58 -4.92
N GLU A 23 28.76 -25.30 -5.08
CA GLU A 23 29.71 -24.18 -4.96
C GLU A 23 29.32 -23.22 -3.82
N TRP A 24 29.42 -23.72 -2.58
CA TRP A 24 29.00 -22.97 -1.38
C TRP A 24 30.11 -22.19 -0.65
N PHE A 25 31.39 -22.22 -1.06
CA PHE A 25 32.45 -21.52 -0.33
C PHE A 25 33.66 -21.07 -1.17
N LEU A 26 33.88 -19.75 -1.24
CA LEU A 26 35.17 -19.02 -1.24
C LEU A 26 34.82 -17.68 -0.55
N SER A 27 35.40 -17.22 0.55
CA SER A 27 36.59 -17.57 1.32
C SER A 27 36.43 -16.92 2.71
N ASP A 28 36.82 -17.60 3.79
CA ASP A 28 37.29 -16.91 4.99
C ASP A 28 38.61 -17.53 5.43
N SER A 29 39.55 -16.66 5.81
CA SER A 29 41.01 -16.80 5.72
C SER A 29 41.63 -17.66 6.84
N SER A 30 40.98 -18.76 7.22
CA SER A 30 41.51 -19.69 8.22
C SER A 30 41.13 -21.14 7.91
N GLY A 31 41.74 -21.70 6.87
CA GLY A 31 42.22 -23.09 6.80
C GLY A 31 41.36 -24.26 7.31
N GLY A 32 40.04 -24.11 7.46
CA GLY A 32 39.15 -25.11 8.04
C GLY A 32 37.90 -25.26 7.19
N LYS A 33 37.85 -26.33 6.37
CA LYS A 33 36.66 -26.74 5.63
C LYS A 33 35.57 -27.19 6.62
N VAL A 34 34.72 -26.27 7.07
CA VAL A 34 33.44 -26.64 7.69
C VAL A 34 32.43 -26.85 6.58
N CYS A 35 32.41 -28.07 6.03
CA CYS A 35 31.28 -28.52 5.21
C CYS A 35 30.06 -28.71 6.13
N ASN A 36 29.12 -27.77 6.13
CA ASN A 36 27.89 -27.96 6.89
C ASN A 36 26.92 -28.82 6.07
N LYS A 37 27.24 -30.12 5.94
CA LYS A 37 26.33 -31.14 5.40
C LYS A 37 25.15 -31.28 6.35
N GLY A 38 23.94 -30.91 5.93
CA GLY A 38 22.70 -31.34 6.57
C GLY A 38 21.93 -30.34 7.44
N ARG A 39 22.11 -29.03 7.26
CA ARG A 39 21.17 -28.05 7.86
C ARG A 39 20.20 -27.58 6.80
N GLU A 40 18.95 -28.07 6.86
CA GLU A 40 17.83 -27.45 6.15
C GLU A 40 17.77 -25.97 6.55
N ALA A 41 17.82 -25.07 5.57
CA ALA A 41 17.64 -23.66 5.84
C ALA A 41 16.17 -23.41 6.24
N LEU A 42 15.96 -22.70 7.35
CA LEU A 42 14.64 -22.25 7.77
C LEU A 42 14.06 -21.36 6.67
N THR A 43 12.97 -21.81 6.06
CA THR A 43 12.28 -21.07 5.00
C THR A 43 11.06 -20.35 5.57
N VAL A 44 11.07 -19.02 5.52
CA VAL A 44 9.96 -18.16 5.94
C VAL A 44 9.24 -17.63 4.70
N CYS A 45 7.98 -17.98 4.53
CA CYS A 45 7.16 -17.52 3.40
C CYS A 45 6.23 -16.39 3.83
N LEU A 46 6.25 -15.28 3.10
CA LEU A 46 5.28 -14.20 3.26
C LEU A 46 4.07 -14.49 2.37
N VAL A 47 2.88 -14.63 2.96
CA VAL A 47 1.63 -14.99 2.27
C VAL A 47 0.53 -14.02 2.65
N GLY A 48 -0.31 -13.64 1.68
CA GLY A 48 -1.42 -12.72 1.88
C GLY A 48 -1.92 -12.09 0.59
N ASP A 49 -2.95 -11.25 0.71
CA ASP A 49 -3.59 -10.54 -0.40
C ASP A 49 -2.60 -9.66 -1.18
N PRO A 50 -2.90 -9.31 -2.45
CA PRO A 50 -2.14 -8.31 -3.19
C PRO A 50 -2.02 -6.99 -2.40
N ASN A 51 -0.93 -6.27 -2.60
CA ASN A 51 -0.69 -4.94 -2.02
C ASN A 51 -0.60 -4.85 -0.49
N MET A 52 -0.66 -5.95 0.26
CA MET A 52 -0.44 -6.00 1.72
C MET A 52 1.01 -5.78 2.17
N GLY A 53 1.88 -5.27 1.29
CA GLY A 53 3.26 -4.94 1.63
C GLY A 53 4.23 -6.12 1.77
N LYS A 54 3.89 -7.35 1.32
CA LYS A 54 4.78 -8.54 1.41
C LYS A 54 6.21 -8.27 0.89
N SER A 55 6.33 -7.81 -0.36
CA SER A 55 7.62 -7.49 -0.97
C SER A 55 8.31 -6.30 -0.30
N SER A 56 7.54 -5.35 0.25
CA SER A 56 8.09 -4.20 0.99
C SER A 56 8.69 -4.65 2.32
N VAL A 57 7.97 -5.49 3.09
CA VAL A 57 8.47 -6.10 4.33
C VAL A 57 9.74 -6.90 4.07
N MET A 58 9.78 -7.66 2.96
CA MET A 58 10.99 -8.34 2.56
C MET A 58 12.15 -7.36 2.34
N ASN A 59 11.96 -6.32 1.52
CA ASN A 59 13.01 -5.32 1.30
C ASN A 59 13.49 -4.66 2.60
N SER A 60 12.59 -4.38 3.54
CA SER A 60 12.93 -3.86 4.87
C SER A 60 13.77 -4.84 5.69
N ILE A 61 13.42 -6.13 5.69
CA ILE A 61 14.19 -7.18 6.37
C ILE A 61 15.60 -7.32 5.79
N PHE A 62 15.74 -7.23 4.46
CA PHE A 62 17.04 -7.32 3.79
C PHE A 62 17.86 -6.03 3.86
N GLY A 63 17.27 -4.91 4.31
CA GLY A 63 17.92 -3.60 4.34
C GLY A 63 18.23 -3.01 2.96
N GLN A 64 17.74 -3.63 1.89
CA GLN A 64 18.00 -3.21 0.50
C GLN A 64 16.86 -3.65 -0.41
N LYS A 65 16.76 -3.01 -1.59
CA LYS A 65 15.74 -3.32 -2.59
C LYS A 65 16.08 -4.60 -3.35
N MET A 66 15.67 -5.74 -2.80
CA MET A 66 15.87 -7.09 -3.37
C MET A 66 14.78 -7.47 -4.37
N VAL A 67 13.53 -7.16 -4.03
CA VAL A 67 12.35 -7.51 -4.81
C VAL A 67 11.66 -6.25 -5.33
N SER A 68 11.21 -6.30 -6.58
CA SER A 68 10.43 -5.22 -7.15
C SER A 68 9.04 -5.20 -6.52
N SER A 69 8.60 -4.04 -6.06
CA SER A 69 7.28 -3.82 -5.46
C SER A 69 6.49 -2.82 -6.29
N SER A 70 5.18 -3.05 -6.45
CA SER A 70 4.26 -2.11 -7.09
C SER A 70 2.96 -2.06 -6.31
N ARG A 71 2.23 -0.95 -6.44
CA ARG A 71 0.90 -0.74 -5.85
C ARG A 71 -0.21 -1.38 -6.69
N THR A 72 0.11 -1.85 -7.90
CA THR A 72 -0.86 -2.52 -8.77
C THR A 72 -0.93 -4.00 -8.42
N PRO A 73 -2.13 -4.57 -8.22
CA PRO A 73 -2.28 -6.01 -8.02
C PRO A 73 -1.62 -6.82 -9.14
N GLY A 74 -1.04 -7.97 -8.78
CA GLY A 74 -0.45 -8.90 -9.76
C GLY A 74 0.98 -8.59 -10.20
N HIS A 75 1.70 -7.72 -9.47
CA HIS A 75 3.11 -7.41 -9.74
C HIS A 75 4.04 -8.60 -9.51
N THR A 76 3.95 -9.22 -8.34
CA THR A 76 4.65 -10.49 -8.04
C THR A 76 3.87 -11.63 -8.67
N LYS A 77 4.41 -12.23 -9.74
CA LYS A 77 3.75 -13.32 -10.49
C LYS A 77 4.26 -14.71 -10.12
N HIS A 78 5.49 -14.79 -9.63
CA HIS A 78 6.17 -16.03 -9.30
C HIS A 78 6.72 -15.97 -7.89
N ILE A 79 6.82 -17.14 -7.27
CA ILE A 79 7.45 -17.28 -5.98
C ILE A 79 8.96 -17.03 -6.14
N GLN A 80 9.53 -16.19 -5.29
CA GLN A 80 10.96 -15.84 -5.30
C GLN A 80 11.55 -16.13 -3.92
N THR A 81 12.71 -16.80 -3.87
CA THR A 81 13.40 -17.12 -2.61
C THR A 81 14.74 -16.42 -2.52
N HIS A 82 14.98 -15.74 -1.40
CA HIS A 82 16.17 -14.97 -1.09
C HIS A 82 16.77 -15.42 0.24
N PHE A 83 18.08 -15.69 0.28
CA PHE A 83 18.78 -16.04 1.52
C PHE A 83 19.16 -14.78 2.29
N LEU A 84 18.70 -14.66 3.54
CA LEU A 84 19.18 -13.65 4.48
C LEU A 84 20.50 -14.10 5.11
N THR A 85 20.58 -15.37 5.51
CA THR A 85 21.79 -16.03 6.02
C THR A 85 21.94 -17.41 5.38
N GLN A 86 23.01 -18.13 5.70
CA GLN A 86 23.19 -19.53 5.26
C GLN A 86 22.12 -20.48 5.84
N SER A 87 21.49 -20.10 6.95
CA SER A 87 20.50 -20.93 7.66
C SER A 87 19.07 -20.41 7.57
N VAL A 88 18.84 -19.22 7.02
CA VAL A 88 17.52 -18.58 6.93
C VAL A 88 17.30 -18.01 5.54
N CYS A 89 16.20 -18.40 4.90
CA CYS A 89 15.73 -17.82 3.66
C CYS A 89 14.29 -17.31 3.76
N PHE A 90 14.02 -16.26 3.00
CA PHE A 90 12.71 -15.66 2.85
C PHE A 90 12.15 -15.93 1.46
N CYS A 91 10.85 -16.14 1.38
CA CYS A 91 10.14 -16.44 0.17
C CYS A 91 9.01 -15.41 -0.05
N ASP A 92 9.09 -14.63 -1.14
CA ASP A 92 8.03 -13.72 -1.57
C ASP A 92 7.06 -14.47 -2.47
N SER A 93 5.79 -14.47 -2.10
CA SER A 93 4.74 -15.16 -2.85
C SER A 93 3.86 -14.16 -3.62
N PRO A 94 3.31 -14.55 -4.79
CA PRO A 94 2.29 -13.74 -5.45
C PRO A 94 1.12 -13.49 -4.49
N GLY A 95 0.46 -12.34 -4.62
CA GLY A 95 -0.75 -12.06 -3.86
C GLY A 95 -1.84 -13.09 -4.19
N ILE A 96 -2.30 -13.82 -3.17
CA ILE A 96 -3.34 -14.84 -3.35
C ILE A 96 -4.67 -14.17 -3.06
N VAL A 97 -5.47 -13.95 -4.10
CA VAL A 97 -6.85 -13.47 -3.94
C VAL A 97 -7.76 -14.67 -3.85
N SER A 98 -8.34 -14.91 -2.67
CA SER A 98 -9.45 -15.86 -2.53
C SER A 98 -10.70 -15.28 -3.20
N PRO A 99 -11.56 -16.07 -3.88
CA PRO A 99 -12.85 -15.59 -4.34
C PRO A 99 -13.67 -15.08 -3.14
N GLN A 100 -13.78 -13.76 -3.00
CA GLN A 100 -14.56 -13.14 -1.92
C GLN A 100 -16.04 -13.11 -2.28
N THR A 101 -16.68 -14.28 -2.35
CA THR A 101 -18.13 -14.39 -2.55
C THR A 101 -18.87 -13.69 -1.42
N GLY A 102 -19.71 -12.73 -1.76
CA GLY A 102 -20.49 -11.94 -0.80
C GLY A 102 -19.88 -10.58 -0.43
N VAL A 103 -18.65 -10.29 -0.86
CA VAL A 103 -18.03 -8.96 -0.64
C VAL A 103 -18.24 -8.06 -1.87
N PRO A 104 -18.84 -6.87 -1.72
CA PRO A 104 -18.98 -5.91 -2.81
C PRO A 104 -17.64 -5.51 -3.45
N LYS A 105 -17.64 -5.26 -4.76
CA LYS A 105 -16.43 -4.80 -5.49
C LYS A 105 -15.88 -3.49 -4.95
N SER A 106 -16.71 -2.64 -4.35
CA SER A 106 -16.28 -1.41 -3.67
C SER A 106 -15.28 -1.72 -2.55
N TYR A 107 -15.62 -2.64 -1.65
CA TYR A 107 -14.70 -3.11 -0.60
C TYR A 107 -13.47 -3.81 -1.16
N GLN A 108 -13.63 -4.67 -2.17
CA GLN A 108 -12.48 -5.32 -2.80
C GLN A 108 -11.48 -4.30 -3.40
N ALA A 109 -11.98 -3.18 -3.94
CA ALA A 109 -11.15 -2.11 -4.46
C ALA A 109 -10.46 -1.31 -3.35
N LEU A 110 -11.17 -1.02 -2.26
CA LEU A 110 -10.63 -0.30 -1.09
C LEU A 110 -9.50 -1.07 -0.40
N PHE A 111 -9.59 -2.39 -0.32
CA PHE A 111 -8.56 -3.25 0.27
C PHE A 111 -7.51 -3.75 -0.73
N GLY A 112 -7.55 -3.29 -1.99
CA GLY A 112 -6.51 -3.57 -2.97
C GLY A 112 -6.56 -4.94 -3.64
N SER A 113 -7.60 -5.75 -3.40
CA SER A 113 -7.84 -7.03 -4.07
C SER A 113 -8.42 -6.88 -5.48
N TYR A 114 -9.11 -5.76 -5.75
CA TYR A 114 -9.64 -5.41 -7.07
C TYR A 114 -9.01 -4.10 -7.59
N PRO A 115 -8.56 -4.03 -8.86
CA PRO A 115 -7.92 -2.83 -9.39
C PRO A 115 -8.90 -1.66 -9.50
N ILE A 116 -8.59 -0.54 -8.85
CA ILE A 116 -9.38 0.70 -8.87
C ILE A 116 -9.69 1.15 -10.30
N ALA A 117 -8.75 1.00 -11.24
CA ALA A 117 -8.92 1.38 -12.64
C ALA A 117 -10.03 0.62 -13.38
N GLN A 118 -10.43 -0.57 -12.90
CA GLN A 118 -11.52 -1.35 -13.50
C GLN A 118 -12.87 -1.13 -12.81
N LEU A 119 -12.89 -0.35 -11.73
CA LEU A 119 -14.11 -0.05 -10.98
C LEU A 119 -14.95 0.94 -11.78
N ARG A 120 -16.12 0.48 -12.26
CA ARG A 120 -17.04 1.32 -13.07
C ARG A 120 -17.70 2.43 -12.27
N GLU A 121 -17.94 2.19 -10.99
CA GLU A 121 -18.72 3.06 -10.10
C GLU A 121 -17.94 3.21 -8.78
N PRO A 122 -17.25 4.34 -8.57
CA PRO A 122 -16.40 4.53 -7.38
C PRO A 122 -17.13 5.16 -6.19
N TYR A 123 -18.35 5.71 -6.36
CA TYR A 123 -19.04 6.46 -5.32
C TYR A 123 -19.54 5.57 -4.17
N SER A 124 -19.90 4.32 -4.43
CA SER A 124 -20.14 3.33 -3.37
C SER A 124 -18.90 3.10 -2.50
N ALA A 125 -17.71 3.07 -3.11
CA ALA A 125 -16.46 2.97 -2.35
C ALA A 125 -16.17 4.27 -1.58
N VAL A 126 -16.42 5.45 -2.17
CA VAL A 126 -16.33 6.74 -1.46
C VAL A 126 -17.26 6.78 -0.25
N ARG A 127 -18.48 6.23 -0.37
CA ARG A 127 -19.40 6.11 0.76
C ARG A 127 -18.78 5.31 1.91
N HIS A 128 -18.22 4.15 1.63
CA HIS A 128 -17.58 3.32 2.65
C HIS A 128 -16.38 4.04 3.29
N ILE A 129 -15.59 4.79 2.51
CA ILE A 129 -14.51 5.62 3.05
C ILE A 129 -15.10 6.68 4.00
N ALA A 130 -16.14 7.40 3.58
CA ALA A 130 -16.77 8.45 4.38
C ALA A 130 -17.35 7.92 5.70
N GLU A 131 -17.89 6.70 5.69
CA GLU A 131 -18.43 6.02 6.88
C GLU A 131 -17.33 5.50 7.83
N ALA A 132 -16.14 5.16 7.31
CA ALA A 132 -15.06 4.53 8.07
C ALA A 132 -13.88 5.46 8.42
N CYS A 133 -13.81 6.65 7.83
CA CYS A 133 -12.73 7.60 8.03
C CYS A 133 -13.01 8.53 9.21
N GLN A 134 -11.99 8.77 10.03
CA GLN A 134 -11.97 9.77 11.09
C GLN A 134 -10.66 10.57 11.00
N PRO A 135 -10.71 11.93 11.02
CA PRO A 135 -11.91 12.77 11.01
C PRO A 135 -12.75 12.62 9.73
N PRO A 136 -14.02 13.07 9.71
CA PRO A 136 -14.85 13.02 8.51
C PRO A 136 -14.14 13.65 7.31
N LEU A 137 -14.36 13.09 6.12
CA LEU A 137 -13.67 13.52 4.91
C LEU A 137 -13.87 15.01 4.59
N GLN A 138 -15.04 15.58 4.88
CA GLN A 138 -15.28 17.02 4.70
C GLN A 138 -14.33 17.87 5.54
N ASP A 139 -14.03 17.45 6.76
CA ASP A 139 -13.14 18.18 7.68
C ASP A 139 -11.68 17.93 7.30
N LEU A 140 -11.34 16.66 7.02
CA LEU A 140 -10.01 16.24 6.57
C LEU A 140 -9.53 17.02 5.33
N TYR A 141 -10.44 17.31 4.40
CA TYR A 141 -10.14 18.09 3.20
C TYR A 141 -10.58 19.55 3.31
N ARG A 142 -11.10 20.02 4.46
CA ARG A 142 -11.65 21.38 4.69
C ARG A 142 -12.58 21.81 3.56
N LEU A 143 -13.62 21.02 3.27
CA LEU A 143 -14.57 21.22 2.18
C LEU A 143 -15.70 22.16 2.61
N ASP A 144 -16.10 23.06 1.71
CA ASP A 144 -17.25 23.93 1.96
C ASP A 144 -18.55 23.13 2.03
N ALA A 145 -19.41 23.49 2.98
CA ALA A 145 -20.69 22.82 3.19
C ALA A 145 -21.59 22.91 1.95
N PRO A 146 -22.29 21.81 1.59
CA PRO A 146 -23.16 21.79 0.43
C PRO A 146 -24.36 22.73 0.56
N GLU A 147 -24.88 23.18 -0.58
CA GLU A 147 -26.16 23.88 -0.62
C GLU A 147 -27.25 22.95 -0.06
N GLY A 148 -27.95 23.39 0.99
CA GLY A 148 -28.92 22.58 1.72
C GLY A 148 -28.34 21.64 2.79
N GLY A 149 -27.02 21.63 3.01
CA GLY A 149 -26.37 20.93 4.14
C GLY A 149 -26.36 19.40 4.05
N VAL A 150 -26.88 18.81 2.97
CA VAL A 150 -26.93 17.35 2.80
C VAL A 150 -25.67 16.84 2.13
N TRP A 151 -24.89 16.03 2.84
CA TRP A 151 -23.74 15.33 2.30
C TRP A 151 -24.16 14.05 1.58
N SER A 152 -23.58 13.83 0.41
CA SER A 152 -23.64 12.56 -0.31
C SER A 152 -22.27 12.27 -0.94
N PRO A 153 -21.95 11.00 -1.28
CA PRO A 153 -20.65 10.67 -1.89
C PRO A 153 -20.36 11.48 -3.16
N ILE A 154 -21.38 11.76 -3.98
CA ILE A 154 -21.23 12.55 -5.20
C ILE A 154 -20.97 14.03 -4.90
N VAL A 155 -21.71 14.62 -3.96
CA VAL A 155 -21.52 16.01 -3.50
C VAL A 155 -20.14 16.18 -2.88
N LEU A 156 -19.69 15.20 -2.09
CA LEU A 156 -18.35 15.21 -1.52
C LEU A 156 -17.27 15.23 -2.61
N CYS A 157 -17.39 14.37 -3.63
CA CYS A 157 -16.49 14.37 -4.77
C CYS A 157 -16.57 15.68 -5.58
N GLU A 158 -17.75 16.28 -5.71
CA GLU A 158 -17.94 17.56 -6.38
C GLU A 158 -17.22 18.70 -5.65
N ARG A 159 -17.42 18.82 -4.32
CA ARG A 159 -16.72 19.83 -3.50
C ARG A 159 -15.21 19.63 -3.52
N LEU A 160 -14.75 18.39 -3.46
CA LEU A 160 -13.33 18.07 -3.60
C LEU A 160 -12.79 18.44 -5.00
N ALA A 161 -13.56 18.17 -6.05
CA ALA A 161 -13.19 18.50 -7.43
C ALA A 161 -13.06 20.01 -7.62
N VAL A 162 -14.02 20.80 -7.14
CA VAL A 162 -13.95 22.27 -7.15
C VAL A 162 -12.72 22.77 -6.41
N LYS A 163 -12.51 22.31 -5.17
CA LYS A 163 -11.38 22.71 -4.34
C LYS A 163 -10.02 22.40 -4.98
N LYS A 164 -9.89 21.28 -5.68
CA LYS A 164 -8.66 20.85 -6.36
C LYS A 164 -8.57 21.28 -7.82
N GLY A 165 -9.50 22.11 -8.32
CA GLY A 165 -9.53 22.54 -9.72
C GLY A 165 -9.66 21.37 -10.72
N MET A 166 -10.32 20.29 -10.32
CA MET A 166 -10.58 19.14 -11.21
C MET A 166 -11.83 19.43 -12.04
N VAL A 167 -11.64 19.70 -13.33
CA VAL A 167 -12.72 20.08 -14.24
C VAL A 167 -12.75 19.14 -15.43
N SER A 168 -13.95 18.67 -15.80
CA SER A 168 -14.19 17.83 -16.96
C SER A 168 -14.30 18.65 -18.23
N LYS A 169 -14.35 17.97 -19.39
CA LYS A 169 -14.72 18.62 -20.66
C LYS A 169 -16.11 19.26 -20.49
N GLY A 170 -16.21 20.57 -20.69
CA GLY A 170 -17.45 21.35 -20.51
C GLY A 170 -17.53 22.17 -19.22
N GLY A 171 -16.45 22.31 -18.45
CA GLY A 171 -16.39 23.27 -17.33
C GLY A 171 -17.06 22.78 -16.04
N ARG A 172 -17.55 21.53 -16.01
CA ARG A 172 -18.17 20.94 -14.82
C ARG A 172 -17.12 20.29 -13.91
N PRO A 173 -17.32 20.25 -12.58
CA PRO A 173 -16.41 19.54 -11.68
C PRO A 173 -16.29 18.05 -12.04
N ASP A 174 -15.07 17.54 -12.13
CA ASP A 174 -14.79 16.13 -12.43
C ASP A 174 -14.88 15.26 -11.18
N THR A 175 -16.10 14.85 -10.86
CA THR A 175 -16.41 14.01 -9.69
C THR A 175 -15.78 12.62 -9.78
N TYR A 176 -15.66 12.06 -10.98
CA TYR A 176 -15.09 10.72 -11.18
C TYR A 176 -13.58 10.72 -10.91
N ARG A 177 -12.86 11.76 -11.36
CA ARG A 177 -11.43 11.94 -11.08
C ARG A 177 -11.19 12.17 -9.58
N ALA A 178 -12.03 12.97 -8.94
CA ALA A 178 -11.98 13.17 -7.49
C ALA A 178 -12.24 11.87 -6.71
N ALA A 179 -13.23 11.07 -7.11
CA ALA A 179 -13.51 9.77 -6.50
C ALA A 179 -12.32 8.81 -6.63
N ASN A 180 -11.72 8.71 -7.82
CA ASN A 180 -10.55 7.87 -8.04
C ASN A 180 -9.33 8.33 -7.21
N MET A 181 -9.18 9.63 -6.98
CA MET A 181 -8.15 10.18 -6.10
C MET A 181 -8.37 9.69 -4.66
N LEU A 182 -9.58 9.83 -4.12
CA LEU A 182 -9.93 9.37 -2.78
C LEU A 182 -9.65 7.88 -2.58
N LEU A 183 -10.07 7.03 -3.52
CA LEU A 183 -9.81 5.59 -3.44
C LEU A 183 -8.31 5.26 -3.42
N ARG A 184 -7.50 5.99 -4.20
CA ARG A 184 -6.04 5.79 -4.24
C ARG A 184 -5.35 6.30 -2.98
N GLU A 185 -5.81 7.41 -2.40
CA GLU A 185 -5.30 7.93 -1.13
C GLU A 185 -5.66 7.00 0.03
N ALA A 186 -6.89 6.48 0.05
CA ALA A 186 -7.34 5.49 1.04
C ALA A 186 -6.50 4.21 0.98
N LEU A 187 -6.23 3.68 -0.23
CA LEU A 187 -5.41 2.48 -0.39
C LEU A 187 -3.92 2.72 -0.08
N SER A 188 -3.40 3.92 -0.37
CA SER A 188 -1.98 4.22 -0.17
C SER A 188 -1.63 4.60 1.28
N GLY A 189 -2.63 4.75 2.16
CA GLY A 189 -2.42 5.25 3.52
C GLY A 189 -1.93 6.71 3.53
N GLY A 190 -2.50 7.55 2.66
CA GLY A 190 -2.21 8.98 2.63
C GLY A 190 -2.92 9.72 3.75
N LYS A 191 -3.63 10.81 3.42
CA LYS A 191 -4.42 11.57 4.40
C LYS A 191 -5.60 10.76 4.97
N ILE A 192 -6.11 9.80 4.21
CA ILE A 192 -7.28 8.99 4.59
C ILE A 192 -6.80 7.76 5.36
N CYS A 193 -7.19 7.69 6.63
CA CYS A 193 -7.11 6.48 7.43
C CYS A 193 -8.51 5.88 7.60
N MET A 194 -8.68 4.59 7.30
CA MET A 194 -9.92 3.85 7.55
C MET A 194 -9.70 2.93 8.74
N CYS A 195 -10.52 3.11 9.78
CA CYS A 195 -10.45 2.30 10.99
C CYS A 195 -11.71 1.46 11.12
N TYR A 196 -11.53 0.17 11.44
CA TYR A 196 -12.64 -0.75 11.66
C TYR A 196 -12.50 -1.37 13.04
N GLY A 197 -13.64 -1.48 13.72
CA GLY A 197 -13.69 -2.17 15.00
C GLY A 197 -13.51 -3.67 14.90
N PRO A 198 -13.02 -4.30 15.98
CA PRO A 198 -13.15 -5.74 16.09
C PRO A 198 -14.64 -6.14 16.08
N PRO A 199 -14.97 -7.38 15.69
CA PRO A 199 -16.35 -7.86 15.69
C PRO A 199 -17.01 -7.65 17.05
N GLY A 200 -18.21 -7.07 17.05
CA GLY A 200 -18.94 -6.74 18.28
C GLY A 200 -18.60 -5.38 18.89
N TRP A 201 -17.67 -4.61 18.31
CA TRP A 201 -17.39 -3.25 18.75
C TRP A 201 -18.38 -2.25 18.16
N ALA A 202 -18.99 -1.42 19.00
CA ALA A 202 -19.84 -0.33 18.57
C ALA A 202 -18.99 0.93 18.36
N ALA A 203 -19.25 1.69 17.29
CA ALA A 203 -18.48 2.88 16.87
C ALA A 203 -18.50 4.07 17.87
N ARG A 204 -19.05 3.91 19.07
CA ARG A 204 -19.20 4.98 20.08
C ARG A 204 -17.96 5.18 20.97
N ASP A 205 -16.95 4.33 20.83
CA ASP A 205 -15.82 4.26 21.77
C ASP A 205 -14.52 4.93 21.29
N LEU A 206 -14.55 5.71 20.20
CA LEU A 206 -13.35 6.45 19.76
C LEU A 206 -13.17 7.71 20.63
N PRO A 207 -12.04 7.88 21.33
CA PRO A 207 -11.67 9.16 21.89
C PRO A 207 -11.46 10.13 20.73
N ILE A 208 -12.31 11.14 20.60
CA ILE A 208 -12.10 12.26 19.68
C ILE A 208 -11.03 13.13 20.33
N GLU A 209 -9.76 12.77 20.16
CA GLU A 209 -8.66 13.72 20.36
C GLU A 209 -8.42 14.37 19.01
N ALA A 210 -9.10 15.49 18.78
CA ALA A 210 -8.70 16.43 17.73
C ALA A 210 -7.32 16.95 18.10
N GLY A 211 -6.28 16.45 17.42
CA GLY A 211 -4.97 17.08 17.45
C GLY A 211 -5.10 18.48 16.84
N ASP A 212 -5.00 19.50 17.69
CA ASP A 212 -4.69 20.86 17.26
C ASP A 212 -3.28 20.87 16.68
N ASP A 213 -3.17 20.57 15.39
CA ASP A 213 -1.98 20.94 14.60
C ASP A 213 -2.18 22.38 14.12
N SER A 214 -1.92 23.32 15.03
CA SER A 214 -1.60 24.70 14.67
C SER A 214 -0.19 24.72 14.08
N ASP A 215 -0.09 24.48 12.77
CA ASP A 215 1.11 24.85 12.02
C ASP A 215 1.08 26.37 11.81
N ASP A 216 1.93 27.06 12.58
CA ASP A 216 2.33 28.45 12.37
C ASP A 216 3.08 28.54 11.03
N ASP A 217 2.42 29.12 10.02
CA ASP A 217 3.08 29.63 8.82
C ASP A 217 3.72 30.99 9.19
N ASP A 218 4.99 30.98 9.62
CA ASP A 218 5.79 32.20 9.72
C ASP A 218 6.53 32.47 8.40
N GLU A 219 6.14 33.60 7.82
CA GLU A 219 6.71 34.27 6.66
C GLU A 219 8.22 34.52 6.82
N HIS A 220 8.97 34.34 5.73
CA HIS A 220 10.16 35.17 5.51
C HIS A 220 10.28 35.54 4.03
N GLU A 221 9.85 36.77 3.74
CA GLU A 221 10.22 37.54 2.56
C GLU A 221 11.38 38.50 2.90
N SER A 222 12.13 38.85 1.87
CA SER A 222 13.17 39.89 1.73
C SER A 222 14.63 39.52 2.01
N GLN A 223 15.43 39.58 0.94
CA GLN A 223 16.42 40.66 0.77
C GLN A 223 16.77 40.84 -0.72
N GLN A 224 16.56 42.06 -1.21
CA GLN A 224 17.20 42.66 -2.39
C GLN A 224 18.58 43.18 -1.97
N GLU A 225 19.52 43.18 -2.92
CA GLU A 225 20.53 44.22 -3.27
C GLU A 225 21.62 43.52 -4.11
N GLU A 226 21.67 43.76 -5.42
CA GLU A 226 22.55 44.74 -6.11
C GLU A 226 24.00 44.24 -6.27
N GLU A 227 24.46 44.16 -7.52
CA GLU A 227 25.74 44.75 -7.92
C GLU A 227 25.83 44.83 -9.47
N GLU A 228 25.97 46.07 -9.94
CA GLU A 228 26.48 46.45 -11.25
C GLU A 228 27.98 46.10 -11.35
N GLU A 229 28.41 45.50 -12.45
CA GLU A 229 29.47 46.00 -13.38
C GLU A 229 29.56 45.13 -14.64
#